data_AF-A0A6I5RGX4-F1
#
_entry.id   AF-A0A6I5RGX4-F1
#
_cell.length_a   1.000
_cell.length_b   1.000
_cell.length_c   1.000
_cell.angle_alpha   90.00
_cell.angle_beta   90.00
_cell.angle_gamma   90.00
#
_symmetry.space_group_name_H-M   'P 1'
#
loop_
_entity.id
_entity.type
_entity.pdbx_description
1 polymer ?
#
loop_
_entity_poly.entity_id
_entity_poly.type
_entity_poly.pdbx_seq_one_letter_code
_entity_poly.pdbx_strand_id
1 'polypeptide(L)'
;MVPPQTQRSEWLYDILKADRFNQFAGFSKVNKGLARHLKGQWQDTALRGIHVPSAMAQHHSQLKPWEVCNQDLPHGAIVAYYRSPFPNVGAAAIALNNTDILQQKDQEAFAKKGVAYLPPWTAKQIAITDFDRDANGYFVGYQATTPDFPQQLRQQLAHTEILSPAQQYEVGRAAIGQLIQQLEQGQPSPIALAEYPLAVKAFVERNAPDQKPPDIVKQKKVKHPWKAGESMQLPPGERGPSPPTTPPGKLRMLG
;
A
#
# COMPACT_ATOMS: atom_id res chain seq x y z
N MET A 1 -27.31 -16.81 18.70
CA MET A 1 -25.99 -16.14 18.72
C MET A 1 -25.20 -16.57 17.49
N VAL A 2 -24.84 -15.64 16.61
CA VAL A 2 -24.02 -15.91 15.41
C VAL A 2 -22.56 -15.72 15.83
N PRO A 3 -21.70 -16.76 15.82
CA PRO A 3 -20.31 -16.59 16.17
C PRO A 3 -19.58 -15.72 15.13
N PRO A 4 -18.57 -14.95 15.54
CA PRO A 4 -17.78 -14.10 14.66
C PRO A 4 -17.15 -14.89 13.53
N GLN A 5 -17.00 -14.28 12.35
CA GLN A 5 -16.58 -14.95 11.11
C GLN A 5 -15.22 -15.66 11.21
N THR A 6 -14.31 -15.18 12.06
CA THR A 6 -12.99 -15.77 12.34
C THR A 6 -13.07 -17.12 13.07
N GLN A 7 -13.97 -17.28 14.03
CA GLN A 7 -14.18 -18.57 14.70
C GLN A 7 -14.81 -19.61 13.75
N ARG A 8 -15.51 -19.16 12.70
CA ARG A 8 -16.12 -20.02 11.69
C ARG A 8 -15.14 -20.54 10.63
N SER A 9 -13.96 -19.97 10.46
CA SER A 9 -12.93 -20.52 9.58
C SER A 9 -12.09 -21.58 10.28
N GLU A 10 -11.83 -21.42 11.58
CA GLU A 10 -10.98 -22.33 12.36
C GLU A 10 -11.61 -23.72 12.54
N TRP A 11 -12.88 -23.83 12.96
CA TRP A 11 -13.51 -25.15 13.14
C TRP A 11 -13.60 -25.96 11.84
N LEU A 12 -13.77 -25.31 10.68
CA LEU A 12 -13.89 -25.99 9.39
C LEU A 12 -12.52 -26.51 8.93
N TYR A 13 -11.45 -25.75 9.21
CA TYR A 13 -10.08 -26.16 8.97
C TYR A 13 -9.67 -27.33 9.88
N ASP A 14 -10.02 -27.27 11.17
CA ASP A 14 -9.72 -28.33 12.13
C ASP A 14 -10.43 -29.65 11.81
N ILE A 15 -11.69 -29.59 11.34
CA ILE A 15 -12.44 -30.76 10.89
C ILE A 15 -11.83 -31.40 9.65
N LEU A 16 -11.40 -30.59 8.66
CA LEU A 16 -10.76 -31.10 7.44
C LEU A 16 -9.38 -31.69 7.72
N LYS A 17 -8.61 -31.09 8.63
CA LYS A 17 -7.33 -31.61 9.08
C LYS A 17 -7.46 -32.94 9.82
N ALA A 18 -8.57 -33.15 10.54
CA ALA A 18 -8.88 -34.40 11.22
C ALA A 18 -9.39 -35.50 10.27
N ASP A 19 -9.77 -35.18 9.03
CA ASP A 19 -10.34 -36.12 8.06
C ASP A 19 -9.28 -36.88 7.26
N ARG A 20 -8.54 -37.73 7.95
CA ARG A 20 -7.45 -38.51 7.33
C ARG A 20 -7.91 -39.53 6.28
N PHE A 21 -9.22 -39.80 6.19
CA PHE A 21 -9.80 -40.86 5.37
C PHE A 21 -10.95 -40.38 4.45
N ASN A 22 -11.09 -39.07 4.21
CA ASN A 22 -12.14 -38.45 3.37
C ASN A 22 -13.58 -38.85 3.75
N GLN A 23 -13.84 -39.15 5.03
CA GLN A 23 -15.14 -39.59 5.50
C GLN A 23 -16.17 -38.45 5.49
N PHE A 24 -15.74 -37.18 5.51
CA PHE A 24 -16.66 -36.04 5.47
C PHE A 24 -17.15 -35.67 4.07
N ALA A 25 -16.61 -36.30 3.01
CA ALA A 25 -17.05 -36.05 1.63
C ALA A 25 -18.56 -36.32 1.41
N GLY A 26 -19.17 -37.21 2.21
CA GLY A 26 -20.61 -37.50 2.17
C GLY A 26 -21.50 -36.57 2.99
N PHE A 27 -20.95 -35.70 3.84
CA PHE A 27 -21.73 -34.89 4.77
C PHE A 27 -22.15 -33.56 4.14
N SER A 28 -23.42 -33.50 3.72
CA SER A 28 -24.00 -32.33 3.04
C SER A 28 -23.85 -31.01 3.79
N LYS A 29 -23.82 -31.02 5.13
CA LYS A 29 -23.60 -29.80 5.95
C LYS A 29 -22.16 -29.28 5.86
N VAL A 30 -21.16 -30.17 5.84
CA VAL A 30 -19.74 -29.82 5.71
C VAL A 30 -19.47 -29.30 4.30
N ASN A 31 -19.97 -30.00 3.27
CA ASN A 31 -19.84 -29.56 1.88
C ASN A 31 -20.52 -28.21 1.62
N LYS A 32 -21.71 -27.96 2.19
CA LYS A 32 -22.39 -26.66 2.12
C LYS A 32 -21.61 -25.56 2.85
N GLY A 33 -21.00 -25.87 3.99
CA GLY A 33 -20.13 -24.96 4.73
C GLY A 33 -18.89 -24.58 3.94
N LEU A 34 -18.21 -25.56 3.37
CA LEU A 34 -17.03 -25.38 2.52
C LEU A 34 -17.35 -24.58 1.25
N ALA A 35 -18.43 -24.94 0.54
CA ALA A 35 -18.87 -24.22 -0.65
C ALA A 35 -19.22 -22.75 -0.33
N ARG A 36 -19.82 -22.47 0.82
CA ARG A 36 -20.10 -21.10 1.28
C ARG A 36 -18.81 -20.35 1.63
N HIS A 37 -17.86 -21.01 2.29
CA HIS A 37 -16.58 -20.41 2.65
C HIS A 37 -15.74 -20.07 1.40
N LEU A 38 -15.59 -21.03 0.49
CA LEU A 38 -14.92 -20.82 -0.80
C LEU A 38 -15.63 -19.73 -1.60
N LYS A 39 -16.96 -19.77 -1.73
CA LYS A 39 -17.71 -18.70 -2.41
C LYS A 39 -17.45 -17.33 -1.77
N GLY A 40 -17.38 -17.25 -0.44
CA GLY A 40 -17.04 -16.03 0.28
C GLY A 40 -15.61 -15.56 -0.01
N GLN A 41 -14.62 -16.45 0.03
CA GLN A 41 -13.23 -16.10 -0.33
C GLN A 41 -13.12 -15.65 -1.78
N TRP A 42 -13.78 -16.33 -2.72
CA TRP A 42 -13.76 -15.96 -4.13
C TRP A 42 -14.46 -14.63 -4.37
N GLN A 43 -15.56 -14.36 -3.66
CA GLN A 43 -16.21 -13.05 -3.67
C GLN A 43 -15.29 -11.97 -3.08
N ASP A 44 -14.64 -12.23 -1.95
CA ASP A 44 -13.69 -11.30 -1.35
C ASP A 44 -12.49 -11.04 -2.27
N THR A 45 -11.93 -12.06 -2.92
CA THR A 45 -10.85 -11.91 -3.90
C THR A 45 -11.31 -11.15 -5.14
N ALA A 46 -12.53 -11.40 -5.63
CA ALA A 46 -13.09 -10.71 -6.78
C ALA A 46 -13.49 -9.25 -6.47
N LEU A 47 -13.83 -8.93 -5.21
CA LEU A 47 -14.33 -7.62 -4.79
C LEU A 47 -13.26 -6.73 -4.13
N ARG A 48 -12.27 -7.29 -3.43
CA ARG A 48 -11.29 -6.53 -2.62
C ARG A 48 -10.01 -6.12 -3.38
N GLY A 49 -9.83 -6.57 -4.62
CA GLY A 49 -8.63 -6.24 -5.39
C GLY A 49 -7.36 -6.89 -4.84
N ILE A 50 -6.20 -6.37 -5.24
CA ILE A 50 -4.87 -6.90 -4.85
C ILE A 50 -4.58 -6.50 -3.40
N HIS A 51 -4.26 -7.48 -2.54
CA HIS A 51 -3.78 -7.21 -1.18
C HIS A 51 -2.31 -6.79 -1.24
N VAL A 52 -2.02 -5.57 -0.82
CA VAL A 52 -0.67 -5.01 -0.81
C VAL A 52 -0.20 -4.89 0.65
N PRO A 53 0.98 -5.41 1.02
CA PRO A 53 1.51 -5.24 2.36
C PRO A 53 1.65 -3.75 2.68
N SER A 54 1.30 -3.37 3.91
CA SER A 54 1.39 -1.98 4.35
C SER A 54 2.08 -1.82 5.69
N ALA A 55 2.72 -0.68 5.87
CA ALA A 55 3.45 -0.34 7.08
C ALA A 55 3.22 1.13 7.45
N MET A 56 3.24 1.42 8.76
CA MET A 56 3.06 2.79 9.26
C MET A 56 4.29 3.63 8.92
N ALA A 57 4.07 4.80 8.35
CA ALA A 57 5.14 5.71 7.97
C ALA A 57 5.79 6.34 9.22
N GLN A 58 7.13 6.31 9.25
CA GLN A 58 7.95 7.06 10.19
C GLN A 58 9.03 7.81 9.42
N HIS A 59 9.51 8.92 9.97
CA HIS A 59 10.55 9.71 9.32
C HIS A 59 11.93 9.20 9.71
N HIS A 60 12.88 9.23 8.77
CA HIS A 60 14.30 9.00 9.08
C HIS A 60 15.20 9.80 8.15
N SER A 61 16.11 10.60 8.70
CA SER A 61 16.93 11.55 7.93
C SER A 61 18.14 10.93 7.23
N GLN A 62 18.53 9.72 7.63
CA GLN A 62 19.74 9.07 7.10
C GLN A 62 19.50 8.28 5.80
N LEU A 63 18.23 8.11 5.42
CA LEU A 63 17.84 7.50 4.15
C LEU A 63 17.93 8.55 3.03
N LYS A 64 18.43 8.15 1.87
CA LYS A 64 18.46 8.99 0.68
C LYS A 64 17.05 9.12 0.09
N PRO A 65 16.74 10.18 -0.67
CA PRO A 65 15.39 10.39 -1.21
C PRO A 65 14.83 9.22 -2.04
N TRP A 66 15.69 8.40 -2.65
CA TRP A 66 15.33 7.21 -3.42
C TRP A 66 15.38 5.90 -2.60
N GLU A 67 15.41 5.98 -1.26
CA GLU A 67 15.45 4.83 -0.37
C GLU A 67 14.26 4.78 0.59
N VAL A 68 13.99 3.59 1.10
CA VAL A 68 13.06 3.28 2.18
C VAL A 68 13.68 2.22 3.07
N CYS A 69 13.27 2.14 4.34
CA CYS A 69 13.61 1.00 5.19
C CYS A 69 12.32 0.41 5.77
N ASN A 70 11.95 -0.77 5.29
CA ASN A 70 10.91 -1.60 5.84
C ASN A 70 11.50 -2.99 6.12
N GLN A 71 11.52 -3.39 7.38
CA GLN A 71 12.08 -4.68 7.83
C GLN A 71 11.25 -5.88 7.33
N ASP A 72 9.97 -5.65 7.03
CA ASP A 72 9.08 -6.69 6.50
C ASP A 72 9.32 -6.95 5.00
N LEU A 73 10.18 -6.17 4.34
CA LEU A 73 10.54 -6.33 2.92
C LEU A 73 12.01 -6.77 2.76
N PRO A 74 12.36 -7.50 1.69
CA PRO A 74 13.74 -7.93 1.46
C PRO A 74 14.72 -6.75 1.35
N HIS A 75 15.91 -6.90 1.92
CA HIS A 75 17.00 -5.95 1.71
C HIS A 75 17.37 -5.88 0.21
N GLY A 76 17.55 -4.68 -0.32
CA GLY A 76 17.83 -4.44 -1.73
C GLY A 76 16.64 -4.62 -2.67
N ALA A 77 15.43 -4.82 -2.14
CA ALA A 77 14.23 -4.83 -2.96
C ALA A 77 13.95 -3.46 -3.60
N ILE A 78 13.63 -3.43 -4.88
CA ILE A 78 13.10 -2.24 -5.55
C ILE A 78 11.59 -2.27 -5.39
N VAL A 79 11.07 -1.23 -4.75
CA VAL A 79 9.67 -1.11 -4.37
C VAL A 79 9.06 0.15 -4.93
N ALA A 80 7.76 0.08 -5.20
CA ALA A 80 6.93 1.27 -5.34
C ALA A 80 5.99 1.33 -4.15
N TYR A 81 5.97 2.46 -3.44
CA TYR A 81 5.09 2.65 -2.29
C TYR A 81 4.19 3.86 -2.44
N TYR A 82 2.99 3.77 -1.88
CA TYR A 82 1.96 4.79 -2.02
C TYR A 82 1.11 4.91 -0.76
N ARG A 83 0.46 6.05 -0.57
CA ARG A 83 -0.58 6.25 0.45
C ARG A 83 -1.96 6.13 -0.21
N SER A 84 -2.90 5.48 0.47
CA SER A 84 -4.31 5.44 0.05
C SER A 84 -5.06 6.70 0.52
N PRO A 85 -6.01 7.26 -0.26
CA PRO A 85 -6.38 6.85 -1.62
C PRO A 85 -5.26 7.15 -2.61
N PHE A 86 -5.13 6.31 -3.64
CA PHE A 86 -4.10 6.43 -4.69
C PHE A 86 -4.62 7.28 -5.86
N PRO A 87 -4.25 8.57 -5.94
CA PRO A 87 -4.89 9.52 -6.85
C PRO A 87 -4.44 9.35 -8.32
N ASN A 88 -3.15 9.08 -8.53
CA ASN A 88 -2.58 8.75 -9.84
C ASN A 88 -1.20 8.08 -9.64
N VAL A 89 -0.60 7.62 -10.74
CA VAL A 89 0.73 6.98 -10.75
C VAL A 89 1.84 7.91 -10.23
N GLY A 90 1.68 9.22 -10.38
CA GLY A 90 2.57 10.26 -9.86
C GLY A 90 2.76 10.24 -8.34
N ALA A 91 1.79 9.68 -7.61
CA ALA A 91 1.79 9.57 -6.16
C ALA A 91 2.42 8.26 -5.64
N ALA A 92 3.00 7.44 -6.53
CA ALA A 92 3.80 6.27 -6.16
C ALA A 92 5.28 6.66 -6.12
N ALA A 93 5.88 6.58 -4.93
CA ALA A 93 7.31 6.77 -4.77
C ALA A 93 8.04 5.47 -5.13
N ILE A 94 9.11 5.60 -5.91
CA ILE A 94 9.97 4.49 -6.31
C ILE A 94 11.21 4.54 -5.42
N ALA A 95 11.53 3.44 -4.75
CA ALA A 95 12.63 3.40 -3.82
C ALA A 95 13.31 2.04 -3.75
N LEU A 96 14.54 2.05 -3.27
CA LEU A 96 15.26 0.86 -2.84
C LEU A 96 15.04 0.63 -1.35
N ASN A 97 14.70 -0.60 -0.96
CA ASN A 97 14.60 -0.99 0.43
C ASN A 97 16.01 -1.25 1.00
N ASN A 98 16.50 -0.35 1.85
CA ASN A 98 17.83 -0.40 2.45
C ASN A 98 17.73 -0.48 3.98
N THR A 99 17.78 -1.71 4.50
CA THR A 99 17.72 -1.99 5.95
C THR A 99 19.02 -1.71 6.68
N ASP A 100 20.16 -1.78 6.00
CA ASP A 100 21.49 -1.76 6.63
C ASP A 100 21.80 -0.42 7.28
N ILE A 101 21.24 0.66 6.73
CA ILE A 101 21.45 2.01 7.24
C ILE A 101 20.91 2.14 8.66
N LEU A 102 19.68 1.68 8.88
CA LEU A 102 19.08 1.72 10.21
C LEU A 102 19.72 0.65 11.10
N GLN A 103 19.98 -0.55 10.58
CA GLN A 103 20.65 -1.59 11.35
C GLN A 103 22.01 -1.14 11.93
N GLN A 104 22.78 -0.36 11.17
CA GLN A 104 24.10 0.13 11.58
C GLN A 104 24.05 1.41 12.41
N LYS A 105 23.13 2.33 12.10
CA LYS A 105 23.16 3.70 12.64
C LYS A 105 22.03 4.02 13.62
N ASP A 106 20.95 3.24 13.63
CA ASP A 106 19.81 3.40 14.54
C ASP A 106 19.11 2.04 14.80
N GLN A 107 19.71 1.26 15.71
CA GLN A 107 19.18 -0.06 16.07
C GLN A 107 17.81 0.01 16.75
N GLU A 108 17.47 1.11 17.42
CA GLU A 108 16.16 1.27 18.05
C GLU A 108 15.07 1.41 16.99
N ALA A 109 15.34 2.22 15.96
CA ALA A 109 14.45 2.32 14.81
C ALA A 109 14.33 0.97 14.09
N PHE A 110 15.45 0.27 13.88
CA PHE A 110 15.46 -1.03 13.20
C PHE A 110 14.68 -2.14 13.95
N ALA A 111 14.57 -2.05 15.28
CA ALA A 111 13.85 -3.04 16.08
C ALA A 111 12.31 -2.93 15.98
N LYS A 112 11.78 -1.84 15.45
CA LYS A 112 10.32 -1.58 15.39
C LYS A 112 9.69 -2.29 14.20
N LYS A 113 8.72 -3.17 14.48
CA LYS A 113 7.96 -3.93 13.47
C LYS A 113 6.70 -3.20 13.00
N GLY A 114 6.25 -3.49 11.78
CA GLY A 114 5.04 -2.89 11.19
C GLY A 114 5.20 -1.41 10.84
N VAL A 115 6.45 -0.94 10.79
CA VAL A 115 6.83 0.45 10.52
C VAL A 115 7.76 0.48 9.32
N ALA A 116 7.57 1.49 8.47
CA ALA A 116 8.50 1.80 7.40
C ALA A 116 9.05 3.21 7.58
N TYR A 117 10.36 3.32 7.50
CA TYR A 117 11.07 4.58 7.60
C TYR A 117 11.25 5.19 6.22
N LEU A 118 10.77 6.41 6.07
CA LEU A 118 10.77 7.17 4.82
C LEU A 118 11.63 8.43 4.95
N PRO A 119 12.32 8.85 3.88
CA PRO A 119 12.89 10.18 3.78
C PRO A 119 11.76 11.23 3.83
N PRO A 120 11.87 12.28 4.68
CA PRO A 120 10.80 13.28 4.83
C PRO A 120 10.40 13.97 3.53
N TRP A 121 11.37 14.23 2.65
CA TRP A 121 11.11 14.89 1.38
C TRP A 121 10.25 14.01 0.46
N THR A 122 10.64 12.74 0.27
CA THR A 122 9.93 11.80 -0.62
C THR A 122 8.54 11.46 -0.08
N ALA A 123 8.42 11.27 1.24
CA ALA A 123 7.13 11.06 1.89
C ALA A 123 6.15 12.21 1.58
N LYS A 124 6.59 13.46 1.79
CA LYS A 124 5.73 14.64 1.60
C LYS A 124 5.45 14.96 0.14
N GLN A 125 6.49 14.96 -0.70
CA GLN A 125 6.43 15.52 -2.05
C GLN A 125 5.99 14.50 -3.11
N ILE A 126 6.23 13.21 -2.88
CA ILE A 126 5.90 12.16 -3.85
C ILE A 126 4.77 11.29 -3.32
N ALA A 127 4.96 10.62 -2.18
CA ALA A 127 3.98 9.68 -1.64
C ALA A 127 2.79 10.36 -0.91
N ILE A 128 2.79 11.69 -0.83
CA ILE A 128 1.72 12.51 -0.21
C ILE A 128 1.42 12.05 1.24
N THR A 129 2.46 11.53 1.90
CA THR A 129 2.43 10.89 3.21
C THR A 129 2.87 11.86 4.29
N ASP A 130 2.13 11.86 5.39
CA ASP A 130 2.50 12.52 6.65
C ASP A 130 2.84 11.44 7.70
N PHE A 131 3.25 11.85 8.90
CA PHE A 131 3.73 10.93 9.94
C PHE A 131 2.78 10.86 11.13
N ASP A 132 1.49 11.16 10.92
CA ASP A 132 0.45 11.18 11.97
C ASP A 132 -0.36 9.87 12.07
N ARG A 133 0.27 8.76 11.63
CA ARG A 133 -0.24 7.37 11.50
C ARG A 133 -0.71 6.97 10.11
N ASP A 134 -0.28 7.69 9.08
CA ASP A 134 -0.37 7.19 7.72
C ASP A 134 0.28 5.82 7.56
N ALA A 135 -0.35 4.98 6.73
CA ALA A 135 0.19 3.72 6.29
C ALA A 135 0.40 3.76 4.77
N ASN A 136 1.52 3.18 4.33
CA ASN A 136 1.84 3.04 2.91
C ASN A 136 1.73 1.59 2.47
N GLY A 137 1.13 1.35 1.30
CA GLY A 137 1.18 0.05 0.62
C GLY A 137 2.45 -0.05 -0.21
N TYR A 138 3.03 -1.26 -0.30
CA TYR A 138 4.29 -1.56 -0.99
C TYR A 138 4.13 -2.63 -2.08
N PHE A 139 4.43 -2.26 -3.33
CA PHE A 139 4.63 -3.21 -4.42
C PHE A 139 6.11 -3.57 -4.50
N VAL A 140 6.45 -4.83 -4.27
CA VAL A 140 7.82 -5.36 -4.44
C VAL A 140 8.00 -5.84 -5.86
N GLY A 141 8.70 -5.06 -6.69
CA GLY A 141 8.83 -5.34 -8.11
C GLY A 141 10.05 -6.20 -8.45
N TYR A 142 11.17 -5.88 -7.81
CA TYR A 142 12.45 -6.53 -8.07
C TYR A 142 13.19 -6.76 -6.76
N GLN A 143 14.07 -7.75 -6.74
CA GLN A 143 14.94 -8.06 -5.60
C GLN A 143 16.39 -8.03 -6.03
N ALA A 144 17.26 -7.58 -5.14
CA ALA A 144 18.69 -7.66 -5.37
C ALA A 144 19.15 -9.13 -5.46
N THR A 145 20.04 -9.39 -6.41
CA THR A 145 20.71 -10.69 -6.56
C THR A 145 21.89 -10.84 -5.61
N THR A 146 22.45 -9.72 -5.16
CA THR A 146 23.55 -9.66 -4.19
C THR A 146 23.19 -8.75 -3.02
N PRO A 147 23.65 -9.06 -1.79
CA PRO A 147 23.29 -8.30 -0.59
C PRO A 147 23.93 -6.91 -0.54
N ASP A 148 25.03 -6.68 -1.27
CA ASP A 148 25.77 -5.42 -1.29
C ASP A 148 25.23 -4.40 -2.31
N PHE A 149 24.22 -4.77 -3.10
CA PHE A 149 23.65 -3.93 -4.13
C PHE A 149 23.21 -2.53 -3.61
N PRO A 150 22.58 -2.38 -2.44
CA PRO A 150 22.22 -1.05 -1.94
C PRO A 150 23.42 -0.15 -1.65
N GLN A 151 24.51 -0.72 -1.14
CA GLN A 151 25.76 0.01 -0.93
C GLN A 151 26.41 0.38 -2.25
N GLN A 152 26.43 -0.54 -3.23
CA GLN A 152 26.93 -0.25 -4.57
C GLN A 152 26.16 0.89 -5.23
N LEU A 153 24.82 0.88 -5.17
CA LEU A 153 23.99 1.94 -5.75
C LEU A 153 24.22 3.28 -5.04
N ARG A 154 24.35 3.29 -3.70
CA ARG A 154 24.73 4.49 -2.94
C ARG A 154 26.08 5.06 -3.39
N GLN A 155 27.08 4.20 -3.61
CA GLN A 155 28.41 4.63 -4.06
C GLN A 155 28.35 5.20 -5.48
N GLN A 156 27.64 4.54 -6.40
CA GLN A 156 27.44 5.03 -7.76
C GLN A 156 26.78 6.41 -7.77
N LEU A 157 25.82 6.64 -6.86
CA LEU A 157 25.07 7.88 -6.74
C LEU A 157 25.67 8.89 -5.75
N ALA A 158 26.86 8.64 -5.18
CA ALA A 158 27.46 9.51 -4.16
C ALA A 158 27.71 10.95 -4.67
N HIS A 159 27.99 11.10 -5.96
CA HIS A 159 28.16 12.41 -6.61
C HIS A 159 26.89 13.27 -6.59
N THR A 160 25.72 12.69 -6.33
CA THR A 160 24.43 13.40 -6.29
C THR A 160 24.15 14.06 -4.94
N GLU A 161 24.98 13.82 -3.90
CA GLU A 161 24.73 14.34 -2.55
C GLU A 161 24.70 15.87 -2.47
N ILE A 162 25.39 16.55 -3.39
CA ILE A 162 25.40 18.01 -3.51
C ILE A 162 24.11 18.58 -4.13
N LEU A 163 23.29 17.74 -4.74
CA LEU A 163 22.08 18.14 -5.45
C LEU A 163 20.91 18.31 -4.48
N SER A 164 19.87 19.01 -4.94
CA SER A 164 18.62 19.11 -4.18
C SER A 164 17.97 17.72 -3.99
N PRO A 165 17.16 17.50 -2.93
CA PRO A 165 16.49 16.22 -2.71
C PRO A 165 15.63 15.75 -3.89
N ALA A 166 15.03 16.69 -4.62
CA ALA A 166 14.27 16.41 -5.84
C ALA A 166 15.14 15.81 -6.94
N GLN A 167 16.30 16.41 -7.20
CA GLN A 167 17.25 15.92 -8.19
C GLN A 167 17.85 14.58 -7.75
N GLN A 168 18.16 14.40 -6.47
CA GLN A 168 18.62 13.12 -5.94
C GLN A 168 17.59 12.01 -6.17
N TYR A 169 16.31 12.28 -5.90
CA TYR A 169 15.23 11.33 -6.16
C TYR A 169 15.15 10.97 -7.64
N GLU A 170 15.15 11.95 -8.55
CA GLU A 170 15.04 11.69 -9.98
C GLU A 170 16.24 10.91 -10.53
N VAL A 171 17.46 11.21 -10.08
CA VAL A 171 18.65 10.44 -10.48
C VAL A 171 18.56 9.00 -9.96
N GLY A 172 18.12 8.80 -8.71
CA GLY A 172 17.92 7.46 -8.16
C GLY A 172 16.83 6.66 -8.90
N ARG A 173 15.69 7.31 -9.19
CA ARG A 173 14.60 6.74 -9.99
C ARG A 173 15.08 6.35 -11.38
N ALA A 174 15.85 7.21 -12.04
CA ALA A 174 16.41 6.95 -13.36
C ALA A 174 17.40 5.78 -13.35
N ALA A 175 18.27 5.69 -12.33
CA ALA A 175 19.18 4.56 -12.16
C ALA A 175 18.41 3.24 -11.98
N ILE A 176 17.34 3.23 -11.16
CA ILE A 176 16.43 2.08 -11.03
C ILE A 176 15.81 1.71 -12.39
N GLY A 177 15.35 2.70 -13.17
CA GLY A 177 14.80 2.47 -14.50
C GLY A 177 15.80 1.83 -15.48
N GLN A 178 17.06 2.28 -15.45
CA GLN A 178 18.12 1.68 -16.27
C GLN A 178 18.38 0.22 -15.91
N LEU A 179 18.40 -0.12 -14.61
CA LEU A 179 18.57 -1.50 -14.15
C LEU A 179 17.45 -2.42 -14.60
N ILE A 180 16.21 -1.93 -14.56
CA ILE A 180 15.03 -2.66 -15.07
C ILE A 180 15.16 -2.88 -16.58
N GLN A 181 15.53 -1.84 -17.33
CA GLN A 181 15.71 -1.94 -18.78
C GLN A 181 16.81 -2.93 -19.18
N GLN A 182 17.94 -2.93 -18.46
CA GLN A 182 19.03 -3.89 -18.67
C GLN A 182 18.55 -5.34 -18.46
N LEU A 183 17.79 -5.58 -17.38
CA LEU A 183 17.21 -6.89 -17.10
C LEU A 183 16.27 -7.36 -18.22
N GLU A 184 15.42 -6.47 -18.74
CA GLU A 184 14.49 -6.80 -19.83
C GLU A 184 15.19 -7.10 -21.16
N GLN A 185 16.34 -6.48 -21.40
CA GLN A 185 17.17 -6.74 -22.57
C GLN A 185 17.99 -8.04 -22.43
N GLY A 186 17.83 -8.78 -21.33
CA GLY A 186 18.58 -10.01 -21.05
C GLY A 186 20.05 -9.76 -20.72
N GLN A 187 20.42 -8.53 -20.37
CA GLN A 187 21.78 -8.22 -19.91
C GLN A 187 21.97 -8.67 -18.45
N PRO A 188 23.23 -8.96 -18.04
CA PRO A 188 23.54 -9.17 -16.63
C PRO A 188 23.08 -7.98 -15.80
N SER A 189 22.21 -8.22 -14.82
CA SER A 189 21.63 -7.19 -13.97
C SER A 189 21.73 -7.61 -12.51
N PRO A 190 22.04 -6.69 -11.58
CA PRO A 190 22.13 -7.00 -10.16
C PRO A 190 20.75 -7.21 -9.51
N ILE A 191 19.67 -7.18 -10.28
CA ILE A 191 18.30 -7.37 -9.79
C ILE A 191 17.58 -8.51 -10.54
N ALA A 192 16.62 -9.14 -9.86
CA ALA A 192 15.75 -10.17 -10.41
C ALA A 192 14.27 -9.81 -10.18
N LEU A 193 13.37 -10.40 -10.97
CA LEU A 193 11.92 -10.20 -10.84
C LEU A 193 11.40 -10.68 -9.48
N ALA A 194 10.44 -9.94 -8.92
CA ALA A 194 9.76 -10.29 -7.67
C ALA A 194 8.24 -10.43 -7.89
N GLU A 195 7.43 -10.06 -6.88
CA GLU A 195 5.98 -10.31 -6.87
C GLU A 195 5.20 -9.40 -7.84
N TYR A 196 5.59 -8.12 -7.97
CA TYR A 196 4.88 -7.12 -8.77
C TYR A 196 5.77 -6.36 -9.77
N PRO A 197 6.60 -7.03 -10.60
CA PRO A 197 7.58 -6.38 -11.48
C PRO A 197 6.93 -5.44 -12.50
N LEU A 198 5.79 -5.84 -13.07
CA LEU A 198 5.05 -5.04 -14.05
C LEU A 198 4.48 -3.76 -13.45
N ALA A 199 3.98 -3.81 -12.21
CA ALA A 199 3.44 -2.65 -11.54
C ALA A 199 4.54 -1.61 -11.26
N VAL A 200 5.66 -2.07 -10.67
CA VAL A 200 6.81 -1.20 -10.38
C VAL A 200 7.39 -0.62 -11.67
N LYS A 201 7.55 -1.43 -12.73
CA LYS A 201 7.97 -0.92 -14.05
C LYS A 201 7.05 0.19 -14.56
N ALA A 202 5.75 -0.06 -14.60
CA ALA A 202 4.79 0.91 -15.09
C ALA A 202 4.82 2.22 -14.27
N PHE A 203 5.07 2.12 -12.96
CA PHE A 203 5.27 3.30 -12.12
C PHE A 203 6.58 4.02 -12.43
N VAL A 204 7.67 3.30 -12.67
CA VAL A 204 8.96 3.91 -13.07
C VAL A 204 8.84 4.68 -14.38
N GLU A 205 8.20 4.10 -15.38
CA GLU A 205 8.02 4.70 -16.71
C GLU A 205 7.10 5.92 -16.65
N ARG A 206 5.92 5.77 -16.03
CA ARG A 206 4.92 6.86 -15.95
C ARG A 206 5.29 7.96 -14.96
N ASN A 207 6.31 7.76 -14.12
CA ASN A 207 6.90 8.82 -13.30
C ASN A 207 8.13 9.48 -13.96
N ALA A 208 8.49 9.11 -15.19
CA ALA A 208 9.54 9.80 -15.90
C ALA A 208 9.18 11.29 -16.15
N PRO A 209 10.14 12.24 -16.10
CA PRO A 209 9.86 13.67 -16.20
C PRO A 209 9.03 14.10 -17.42
N ASP A 210 9.15 13.37 -18.53
CA ASP A 210 8.44 13.57 -19.79
C ASP A 210 7.01 13.00 -19.80
N GLN A 211 6.69 12.07 -18.89
CA GLN A 211 5.41 11.35 -18.83
C GLN A 211 4.65 11.58 -17.51
N LYS A 212 5.30 12.24 -16.54
CA LYS A 212 4.78 12.40 -15.19
C LYS A 212 3.43 13.15 -15.22
N PRO A 213 2.37 12.57 -14.63
CA PRO A 213 1.10 13.28 -14.52
C PRO A 213 1.25 14.54 -13.65
N PRO A 214 0.40 15.56 -13.85
CA PRO A 214 0.48 16.79 -13.09
C PRO A 214 0.37 16.54 -11.59
N ASP A 215 1.12 17.34 -10.82
CA ASP A 215 1.15 17.24 -9.37
C ASP A 215 -0.26 17.45 -8.78
N ILE A 216 -0.61 16.61 -7.82
CA ILE A 216 -1.88 16.71 -7.13
C ILE A 216 -1.76 17.80 -6.06
N VAL A 217 -2.28 18.97 -6.38
CA VAL A 217 -2.39 20.06 -5.41
C VAL A 217 -3.51 19.70 -4.43
N LYS A 218 -3.14 19.35 -3.18
CA LYS A 218 -4.12 19.22 -2.10
C LYS A 218 -4.93 20.51 -2.03
N GLN A 219 -6.26 20.42 -2.18
CA GLN A 219 -7.11 21.58 -1.94
C GLN A 219 -6.85 22.09 -0.53
N LYS A 220 -6.64 23.40 -0.39
CA LYS A 220 -6.51 24.01 0.93
C LYS A 220 -7.81 23.73 1.68
N LYS A 221 -7.70 23.02 2.82
CA LYS A 221 -8.84 22.82 3.72
C LYS A 221 -9.38 24.19 4.09
N VAL A 222 -10.56 24.52 3.58
CA VAL A 222 -11.28 25.71 4.00
C VAL A 222 -11.72 25.46 5.44
N LYS A 223 -11.32 26.33 6.38
CA LYS A 223 -11.84 26.24 7.75
C LYS A 223 -13.34 26.48 7.69
N HIS A 224 -14.14 25.44 7.87
CA HIS A 224 -15.54 25.64 8.17
C HIS A 224 -15.63 26.42 9.49
N PRO A 225 -16.28 27.59 9.51
CA PRO A 225 -16.53 28.32 10.74
C PRO A 225 -17.55 27.51 11.55
N TRP A 226 -17.08 26.54 12.32
CA TRP A 226 -17.95 25.81 13.22
C TRP A 226 -18.41 26.76 14.33
N LYS A 227 -19.72 27.04 14.36
CA LYS A 227 -20.39 27.70 15.49
C LYS A 227 -21.13 26.64 16.29
N ALA A 228 -20.94 26.65 17.61
CA ALA A 228 -21.67 25.75 18.50
C ALA A 228 -23.19 25.97 18.33
N GLY A 229 -23.90 24.93 17.89
CA GLY A 229 -25.36 24.95 17.73
C GLY A 229 -25.90 24.92 16.29
N GLU A 230 -25.05 24.93 15.25
CA GLU A 230 -25.55 24.77 13.87
C GLU A 230 -25.87 23.30 13.57
N SER A 231 -27.15 22.99 13.33
CA SER A 231 -27.57 21.74 12.70
C SER A 231 -27.02 21.69 11.27
N MET A 232 -26.37 20.58 10.90
CA MET A 232 -25.85 20.31 9.55
C MET A 232 -26.89 20.68 8.47
N GLN A 233 -26.77 21.85 7.87
CA GLN A 233 -27.45 22.17 6.63
C GLN A 233 -26.47 21.80 5.52
N LEU A 234 -26.76 20.70 4.83
CA LEU A 234 -26.00 20.30 3.65
C LEU A 234 -26.04 21.44 2.61
N PRO A 235 -24.93 21.69 1.89
CA PRO A 235 -24.86 22.73 0.88
C PRO A 235 -25.92 22.51 -0.22
N PRO A 236 -26.40 23.58 -0.88
CA PRO A 236 -27.40 23.47 -1.93
C PRO A 236 -26.77 22.82 -3.17
N GLY A 237 -26.92 21.50 -3.24
CA GLY A 237 -26.34 20.64 -4.27
C GLY A 237 -26.40 19.15 -3.89
N GLU A 238 -26.47 18.82 -2.60
CA GLU A 238 -26.52 17.43 -2.09
C GLU A 238 -27.89 17.04 -1.52
N ARG A 239 -28.98 17.70 -1.94
CA ARG A 239 -30.33 17.21 -1.63
C ARG A 239 -30.69 16.09 -2.59
N GLY A 240 -30.41 14.85 -2.19
CA GLY A 240 -31.07 13.69 -2.77
C GLY A 240 -32.60 13.84 -2.69
N PRO A 241 -33.37 13.15 -3.57
CA PRO A 241 -34.82 13.30 -3.60
C PRO A 241 -35.42 12.97 -2.24
N SER A 242 -36.20 13.92 -1.69
CA SER A 242 -36.92 13.75 -0.44
C SER A 242 -37.85 12.52 -0.52
N PRO A 243 -37.91 11.67 0.51
CA PRO A 243 -38.86 10.57 0.52
C PRO A 243 -40.30 11.13 0.54
N PRO A 244 -41.26 10.43 -0.09
CA PRO A 244 -42.64 10.88 -0.13
C PRO A 244 -43.23 10.87 1.29
N THR A 245 -43.69 12.04 1.73
CA THR A 245 -44.43 12.23 2.97
C THR A 245 -45.80 11.56 2.84
N THR A 246 -46.01 10.46 3.56
CA THR A 246 -47.34 9.86 3.73
C THR A 246 -48.08 10.65 4.83
N PRO A 247 -49.30 11.15 4.62
CA PRO A 247 -50.06 11.84 5.67
C PRO A 247 -50.57 10.84 6.73
N PRO A 248 -50.83 11.29 7.97
CA PRO A 248 -51.21 10.41 9.07
C PRO A 248 -52.63 9.87 8.85
N GLY A 249 -52.72 8.58 8.53
CA GLY A 249 -53.97 7.82 8.49
C GLY A 249 -54.45 7.53 9.92
N LYS A 250 -55.68 7.96 10.22
CA LYS A 250 -56.42 7.72 11.46
C LYS A 250 -56.37 6.25 11.89
N LEU A 251 -56.11 6.02 13.18
CA LEU A 251 -56.45 4.77 13.86
C LEU A 251 -57.92 4.42 13.58
N ARG A 252 -58.16 3.23 13.04
CA ARG A 252 -59.44 2.52 13.21
C ARG A 252 -59.14 1.24 13.99
N MET A 253 -59.57 1.25 15.26
CA MET A 253 -59.79 0.05 16.05
C MET A 253 -60.89 -0.77 15.38
N LEU A 254 -60.64 -2.04 15.12
CA LEU A 254 -61.67 -3.05 14.95
C LEU A 254 -61.27 -4.25 15.80
N GLY A 255 -62.16 -4.62 16.71
CA GLY A 255 -62.18 -5.93 17.34
C GLY A 255 -62.80 -6.98 16.43
#